data_AF-A0A2E9LCT4-F1
#
_entry.id   AF-A0A2E9LCT4-F1
#
_cell.length_a   1.000
_cell.length_b   1.000
_cell.length_c   1.000
_cell.angle_alpha   90.00
_cell.angle_beta   90.00
_cell.angle_gamma   90.00
#
_symmetry.space_group_name_H-M   'P 1'
#
loop_
_entity.id
_entity.type
_entity.pdbx_description
1 polymer ?
#
loop_
_entity_poly.entity_id
_entity_poly.type
_entity_poly.pdbx_seq_one_letter_code
_entity_poly.pdbx_strand_id
1 'polypeptide(L)'
;MKKIFCLALTTCLVLAACGGSSDEAESVENSDGLSSGEQVIADALTAELLSDPEFPFVNDATCISETSISEIGLDKLVELEFSETSVDIPAAELPQELQEAFANAVLDCAGTSGLAAYIVEASAEDDDGAPLRMEDAECIASGLDREQWYLFVTSSFETESSDEAFGAEFFSAILEACPQVLVNTIMDDLGLDQEQAECLGESLSDTLLDLFATGPGGLEDSDVPPELFEDLFTAFIGCGVDLSQLE
;
A
#
# COMPACT_ATOMS: atom_id res chain seq x y z
N MET A 1 -5.25 12.08 7.47
CA MET A 1 -4.33 11.67 6.38
C MET A 1 -3.92 12.88 5.55
N LYS A 2 -2.83 13.57 5.95
CA LYS A 2 -2.36 14.81 5.32
C LYS A 2 -1.14 14.50 4.45
N LYS A 3 -1.35 14.56 3.13
CA LYS A 3 -0.36 14.89 2.08
C LYS A 3 0.69 13.82 1.78
N ILE A 4 0.32 12.85 0.93
CA ILE A 4 1.28 12.02 0.17
C ILE A 4 1.74 12.74 -1.12
N PHE A 5 1.19 13.91 -1.45
CA PHE A 5 1.64 14.67 -2.61
C PHE A 5 1.60 16.17 -2.34
N CYS A 6 2.70 16.75 -1.84
CA CYS A 6 3.02 18.19 -1.98
C CYS A 6 4.37 18.55 -1.32
N LEU A 7 5.47 18.63 -2.09
CA LEU A 7 6.18 19.88 -2.44
C LEU A 7 7.56 19.66 -3.07
N ALA A 8 7.64 20.07 -4.34
CA ALA A 8 8.76 20.64 -5.11
C ALA A 8 10.07 21.04 -4.38
N LEU A 9 11.22 20.71 -5.01
CA LEU A 9 12.35 21.65 -5.27
C LEU A 9 13.47 20.98 -6.11
N THR A 10 13.46 21.09 -7.44
CA THR A 10 14.28 22.02 -8.25
C THR A 10 15.79 22.13 -7.91
N THR A 11 16.62 21.84 -8.92
CA THR A 11 18.00 22.29 -9.22
C THR A 11 19.21 21.70 -8.46
N CYS A 12 19.97 20.79 -9.08
CA CYS A 12 21.17 21.08 -9.91
C CYS A 12 22.18 19.90 -9.92
N LEU A 13 22.44 19.36 -11.13
CA LEU A 13 23.73 18.92 -11.69
C LEU A 13 24.75 18.23 -10.75
N VAL A 14 25.14 16.99 -11.07
CA VAL A 14 26.46 16.63 -11.65
C VAL A 14 26.44 15.16 -12.11
N LEU A 15 26.84 14.95 -13.37
CA LEU A 15 27.22 13.67 -13.96
C LEU A 15 28.16 12.85 -13.06
N ALA A 16 27.80 11.59 -12.79
CA ALA A 16 28.78 10.51 -12.70
C ALA A 16 28.12 9.19 -13.10
N ALA A 17 28.67 8.58 -14.14
CA ALA A 17 28.37 7.23 -14.57
C ALA A 17 28.48 6.22 -13.42
N CYS A 18 27.56 5.26 -13.38
CA CYS A 18 27.83 3.94 -12.82
C CYS A 18 27.45 2.91 -13.87
N GLY A 19 28.44 2.19 -14.36
CA GLY A 19 28.28 1.03 -15.21
C GLY A 19 28.78 -0.22 -14.49
N GLY A 20 28.27 -1.37 -14.95
CA GLY A 20 28.74 -2.71 -14.61
C GLY A 20 28.07 -3.27 -13.35
N SER A 21 27.68 -4.54 -13.26
CA SER A 21 28.15 -5.72 -13.97
C SER A 21 27.10 -6.82 -13.85
N SER A 22 26.99 -7.64 -14.89
CA SER A 22 26.37 -8.96 -14.89
C SER A 22 26.97 -9.84 -13.79
N ASP A 23 26.14 -10.57 -13.04
CA ASP A 23 26.46 -11.88 -12.48
C ASP A 23 25.15 -12.67 -12.28
N GLU A 24 25.24 -13.95 -12.61
CA GLU A 24 24.17 -14.88 -12.96
C GLU A 24 23.32 -15.34 -11.76
N ALA A 25 22.00 -15.39 -11.93
CA ALA A 25 21.11 -16.30 -11.20
C ALA A 25 20.03 -16.82 -12.15
N GLU A 26 19.85 -18.14 -12.18
CA GLU A 26 19.12 -18.84 -13.24
C GLU A 26 17.58 -18.77 -13.14
N SER A 27 17.02 -18.66 -14.35
CA SER A 27 15.75 -19.21 -14.85
C SER A 27 14.42 -18.62 -14.37
N VAL A 28 13.88 -17.71 -15.18
CA VAL A 28 12.58 -17.93 -15.84
C VAL A 28 12.77 -17.59 -17.32
N GLU A 29 12.64 -18.59 -18.19
CA GLU A 29 12.62 -18.34 -19.64
C GLU A 29 11.26 -17.75 -20.03
N ASN A 30 11.27 -16.50 -20.50
CA ASN A 30 10.80 -16.08 -21.83
C ASN A 30 10.30 -14.61 -21.80
N SER A 31 11.21 -13.65 -21.68
CA SER A 31 10.97 -12.30 -22.19
C SER A 31 11.87 -12.08 -23.39
N ASP A 32 11.30 -11.74 -24.54
CA ASP A 32 12.08 -11.01 -25.54
C ASP A 32 12.61 -9.78 -24.81
N GLY A 33 13.90 -9.76 -24.49
CA GLY A 33 14.49 -8.66 -23.73
C GLY A 33 14.16 -7.32 -24.38
N LEU A 34 14.01 -6.28 -23.55
CA LEU A 34 13.64 -4.94 -24.01
C LEU A 34 14.49 -4.52 -25.22
N SER A 35 13.86 -3.88 -26.19
CA SER A 35 14.59 -3.20 -27.25
C SER A 35 15.46 -2.09 -26.65
N SER A 36 16.47 -1.64 -27.39
CA SER A 36 17.33 -0.55 -26.93
C SER A 36 16.56 0.76 -26.64
N GLY A 37 15.40 0.97 -27.28
CA GLY A 37 14.57 2.15 -27.02
C GLY A 37 13.77 1.99 -25.73
N GLU A 38 13.20 0.81 -25.50
CA GLU A 38 12.52 0.47 -24.25
C GLU A 38 13.47 0.52 -23.05
N GLN A 39 14.67 -0.05 -23.19
CA GLN A 39 15.64 -0.06 -22.09
C GLN A 39 15.98 1.36 -21.62
N VAL A 40 16.16 2.32 -22.54
CA VAL A 40 16.49 3.70 -22.17
C VAL A 40 15.36 4.35 -21.36
N ILE A 41 14.11 4.06 -21.70
CA ILE A 41 12.95 4.57 -20.95
C ILE A 41 12.83 3.86 -19.60
N ALA A 42 13.03 2.53 -19.54
CA ALA A 42 13.00 1.77 -18.30
C ALA A 42 14.11 2.19 -17.33
N ASP A 43 15.32 2.47 -17.83
CA ASP A 43 16.45 2.97 -17.05
C ASP A 43 16.13 4.37 -16.47
N ALA A 44 15.51 5.25 -17.27
CA ALA A 44 15.09 6.57 -16.82
C ALA A 44 14.00 6.49 -15.74
N LEU A 45 13.00 5.62 -15.93
CA LEU A 45 11.94 5.39 -14.95
C LEU A 45 12.50 4.81 -13.64
N THR A 46 13.42 3.84 -13.75
CA THR A 46 14.11 3.28 -12.59
C THR A 46 14.85 4.37 -11.81
N ALA A 47 15.58 5.25 -12.50
CA ALA A 47 16.30 6.33 -11.85
C ALA A 47 15.37 7.29 -11.12
N GLU A 48 14.19 7.59 -11.69
CA GLU A 48 13.18 8.43 -11.06
C GLU A 48 12.63 7.77 -9.79
N LEU A 49 12.18 6.51 -9.88
CA LEU A 49 11.66 5.74 -8.74
C LEU A 49 12.68 5.64 -7.60
N LEU A 50 13.96 5.42 -7.91
CA LEU A 50 15.01 5.34 -6.90
C LEU A 50 15.36 6.70 -6.27
N SER A 51 15.01 7.80 -6.95
CA SER A 51 15.22 9.16 -6.46
C SER A 51 14.06 9.65 -5.59
N ASP A 52 12.90 9.02 -5.72
CA ASP A 52 11.72 9.29 -4.92
C ASP A 52 11.87 8.67 -3.52
N PRO A 53 12.00 9.49 -2.45
CA PRO A 53 12.10 8.97 -1.09
C PRO A 53 10.82 8.33 -0.57
N GLU A 54 9.67 8.59 -1.21
CA GLU A 54 8.37 8.04 -0.83
C GLU A 54 8.06 6.74 -1.60
N PHE A 55 8.92 6.32 -2.53
CA PHE A 55 8.73 5.08 -3.27
C PHE A 55 9.14 3.85 -2.43
N PRO A 56 8.19 2.96 -2.08
CA PRO A 56 8.45 1.89 -1.10
C PRO A 56 9.12 0.65 -1.72
N PHE A 57 9.07 0.48 -3.03
CA PHE A 57 9.54 -0.73 -3.72
C PHE A 57 10.94 -0.57 -4.33
N VAL A 58 11.85 0.07 -3.58
CA VAL A 58 13.21 0.44 -4.04
C VAL A 58 14.00 -0.73 -4.61
N ASN A 59 13.85 -1.94 -4.02
CA ASN A 59 14.54 -3.16 -4.47
C ASN A 59 13.96 -3.73 -5.77
N ASP A 60 12.70 -3.40 -6.08
CA ASP A 60 11.95 -3.91 -7.22
C ASP A 60 11.84 -2.87 -8.35
N ALA A 61 12.38 -1.66 -8.16
CA ALA A 61 12.27 -0.53 -9.09
C ALA A 61 12.66 -0.88 -10.53
N THR A 62 13.75 -1.65 -10.71
CA THR A 62 14.18 -2.12 -12.03
C THR A 62 13.18 -3.10 -12.64
N CYS A 63 12.72 -4.09 -11.88
CA CYS A 63 11.72 -5.05 -12.35
C CYS A 63 10.42 -4.32 -12.76
N ILE A 64 9.96 -3.40 -11.92
CA ILE A 64 8.73 -2.62 -12.14
C ILE A 64 8.87 -1.83 -13.44
N SER A 65 9.97 -1.07 -13.57
CA SER A 65 10.21 -0.24 -14.75
C SER A 65 10.30 -1.06 -16.03
N GLU A 66 11.06 -2.16 -16.03
CA GLU A 66 11.22 -3.01 -17.21
C GLU A 66 9.91 -3.70 -17.59
N THR A 67 9.15 -4.18 -16.60
CA THR A 67 7.85 -4.84 -16.83
C THR A 67 6.82 -3.87 -17.40
N SER A 68 6.69 -2.66 -16.80
CA SER A 68 5.77 -1.64 -17.30
C SER A 68 6.08 -1.24 -18.74
N ILE A 69 7.36 -1.00 -19.05
CA ILE A 69 7.78 -0.59 -20.39
C ILE A 69 7.62 -1.74 -21.39
N SER A 70 7.91 -2.98 -20.99
CA SER A 70 7.71 -4.17 -21.83
C SER A 70 6.25 -4.39 -22.17
N GLU A 71 5.32 -4.14 -21.23
CA GLU A 71 3.89 -4.38 -21.43
C GLU A 71 3.28 -3.38 -22.43
N ILE A 72 3.69 -2.11 -22.33
CA ILE A 72 3.22 -1.06 -23.24
C ILE A 72 3.86 -1.19 -24.62
N GLY A 73 5.18 -1.41 -24.65
CA GLY A 73 5.98 -1.49 -25.86
C GLY A 73 6.32 -0.12 -26.48
N LEU A 74 7.47 -0.06 -27.17
CA LEU A 74 8.04 1.19 -27.69
C LEU A 74 7.10 1.96 -28.63
N ASP A 75 6.44 1.25 -29.56
CA ASP A 75 5.57 1.87 -30.56
C ASP A 75 4.42 2.65 -29.90
N LYS A 76 3.88 2.10 -28.80
CA LYS A 76 2.78 2.70 -28.06
C LYS A 76 3.26 3.86 -27.18
N LEU A 77 4.42 3.73 -26.54
CA LEU A 77 5.05 4.83 -25.80
C LEU A 77 5.27 6.05 -26.71
N VAL A 78 5.74 5.82 -27.94
CA VAL A 78 5.90 6.89 -28.94
C VAL A 78 4.56 7.48 -29.38
N GLU A 79 3.51 6.67 -29.55
CA GLU A 79 2.14 7.17 -29.83
C GLU A 79 1.62 8.08 -28.72
N LEU A 80 1.94 7.76 -27.46
CA LEU A 80 1.57 8.52 -26.26
C LEU A 80 2.49 9.74 -26.02
N GLU A 81 3.44 10.02 -26.91
CA GLU A 81 4.47 11.06 -26.75
C GLU A 81 5.32 10.87 -25.47
N PHE A 82 5.42 9.62 -24.98
CA PHE A 82 6.23 9.24 -23.83
C PHE A 82 7.67 8.92 -24.25
N SER A 83 8.62 9.38 -23.44
CA SER A 83 10.06 9.29 -23.71
C SER A 83 10.84 9.22 -22.39
N GLU A 84 12.15 9.07 -22.46
CA GLU A 84 13.05 9.09 -21.29
C GLU A 84 12.92 10.37 -20.44
N THR A 85 12.50 11.48 -21.02
CA THR A 85 12.28 12.76 -20.31
C THR A 85 10.86 12.92 -19.77
N SER A 86 9.97 11.99 -20.10
CA SER A 86 8.56 12.01 -19.70
C SER A 86 8.34 11.37 -18.32
N VAL A 87 9.39 10.79 -17.71
CA VAL A 87 9.33 10.16 -16.38
C VAL A 87 9.07 11.17 -15.26
N ASP A 88 9.33 12.46 -15.50
CA ASP A 88 9.05 13.57 -14.57
C ASP A 88 7.55 13.97 -14.54
N ILE A 89 6.71 13.36 -15.38
CA ILE A 89 5.27 13.66 -15.41
C ILE A 89 4.65 13.12 -14.12
N PRO A 90 3.86 13.93 -13.38
CA PRO A 90 3.18 13.46 -12.18
C PRO A 90 2.33 12.22 -12.48
N ALA A 91 2.37 11.23 -11.59
CA ALA A 91 1.72 9.94 -11.83
C ALA A 91 0.22 10.07 -12.17
N ALA A 92 -0.48 11.02 -11.54
CA ALA A 92 -1.88 11.36 -11.82
C ALA A 92 -2.15 11.91 -13.24
N GLU A 93 -1.15 12.51 -13.88
CA GLU A 93 -1.23 13.07 -15.23
C GLU A 93 -0.83 12.05 -16.31
N LEU A 94 -0.33 10.87 -15.91
CA LEU A 94 0.02 9.82 -16.85
C LEU A 94 -1.23 9.28 -17.58
N PRO A 95 -1.12 8.93 -18.87
CA PRO A 95 -2.15 8.17 -19.57
C PRO A 95 -2.59 6.94 -18.78
N GLN A 96 -3.89 6.65 -18.77
CA GLN A 96 -4.46 5.53 -18.01
C GLN A 96 -3.73 4.21 -18.31
N GLU A 97 -3.49 3.91 -19.58
CA GLU A 97 -2.77 2.69 -20.01
C GLU A 97 -1.40 2.54 -19.31
N LEU A 98 -0.67 3.65 -19.07
CA LEU A 98 0.62 3.64 -18.35
C LEU A 98 0.44 3.41 -16.84
N GLN A 99 -0.59 3.99 -16.24
CA GLN A 99 -0.91 3.75 -14.83
C GLN A 99 -1.29 2.28 -14.60
N GLU A 100 -2.08 1.68 -15.49
CA GLU A 100 -2.49 0.28 -15.43
C GLU A 100 -1.29 -0.67 -15.56
N ALA A 101 -0.39 -0.41 -16.52
CA ALA A 101 0.84 -1.20 -16.69
C ALA A 101 1.80 -1.04 -15.50
N PHE A 102 1.89 0.17 -14.91
CA PHE A 102 2.67 0.37 -13.69
C PHE A 102 2.10 -0.38 -12.50
N ALA A 103 0.80 -0.28 -12.25
CA ALA A 103 0.15 -0.98 -11.15
C ALA A 103 0.32 -2.50 -11.26
N ASN A 104 0.14 -3.07 -12.46
CA ASN A 104 0.37 -4.51 -12.67
C ASN A 104 1.84 -4.89 -12.45
N ALA A 105 2.78 -4.09 -12.95
CA ALA A 105 4.20 -4.32 -12.74
C ALA A 105 4.59 -4.28 -11.25
N VAL A 106 4.02 -3.37 -10.45
CA VAL A 106 4.19 -3.35 -8.99
C VAL A 106 3.75 -4.68 -8.38
N LEU A 107 2.55 -5.16 -8.72
CA LEU A 107 2.02 -6.41 -8.16
C LEU A 107 2.84 -7.64 -8.59
N ASP A 108 3.34 -7.65 -9.82
CA ASP A 108 4.11 -8.77 -10.36
C ASP A 108 5.54 -8.82 -9.80
N CYS A 109 6.15 -7.65 -9.60
CA CYS A 109 7.54 -7.55 -9.16
C CYS A 109 7.70 -7.57 -7.64
N ALA A 110 6.89 -6.81 -6.90
CA ALA A 110 6.97 -6.77 -5.44
C ALA A 110 6.55 -8.12 -4.83
N GLY A 111 5.51 -8.72 -5.41
CA GLY A 111 4.89 -9.95 -4.91
C GLY A 111 4.43 -9.82 -3.46
N THR A 112 4.08 -10.96 -2.84
CA THR A 112 3.56 -10.98 -1.47
C THR A 112 4.55 -10.41 -0.44
N SER A 113 5.85 -10.71 -0.59
CA SER A 113 6.87 -10.24 0.36
C SER A 113 7.11 -8.74 0.27
N GLY A 114 7.12 -8.17 -0.93
CA GLY A 114 7.28 -6.73 -1.12
C GLY A 114 6.05 -5.97 -0.61
N LEU A 115 4.84 -6.48 -0.87
CA LEU A 115 3.60 -5.93 -0.34
C LEU A 115 3.55 -6.00 1.20
N ALA A 116 3.97 -7.10 1.80
CA ALA A 116 4.03 -7.22 3.27
C ALA A 116 5.02 -6.22 3.88
N ALA A 117 6.20 -6.05 3.27
CA ALA A 117 7.16 -5.05 3.72
C ALA A 117 6.60 -3.63 3.65
N TYR A 118 5.92 -3.28 2.56
CA TYR A 118 5.24 -2.01 2.41
C TYR A 118 4.17 -1.77 3.49
N ILE A 119 3.34 -2.76 3.80
CA ILE A 119 2.30 -2.64 4.85
C ILE A 119 2.94 -2.33 6.21
N VAL A 120 4.02 -3.02 6.56
CA VAL A 120 4.74 -2.77 7.83
C VAL A 120 5.29 -1.36 7.87
N GLU A 121 5.92 -0.91 6.79
CA GLU A 121 6.46 0.44 6.69
C GLU A 121 5.37 1.50 6.79
N ALA A 122 4.31 1.40 5.98
CA ALA A 122 3.17 2.32 6.00
C ALA A 122 2.49 2.39 7.37
N SER A 123 2.38 1.26 8.07
CA SER A 123 1.80 1.24 9.43
C SER A 123 2.67 1.93 10.49
N ALA A 124 3.97 2.13 10.22
CA ALA A 124 4.88 2.80 11.13
C ALA A 124 4.84 4.34 11.00
N GLU A 125 4.29 4.86 9.90
CA GLU A 125 4.33 6.29 9.58
C GLU A 125 3.21 7.11 10.25
N ASP A 126 2.18 6.45 10.81
CA ASP A 126 0.87 7.04 11.11
C ASP A 126 0.58 7.30 12.63
N ASP A 127 1.53 7.90 13.38
CA ASP A 127 1.49 8.23 14.84
C ASP A 127 1.85 7.09 15.80
N ASP A 128 2.77 7.37 16.75
CA ASP A 128 3.15 6.79 18.07
C ASP A 128 2.94 5.27 18.41
N GLY A 129 2.33 4.48 17.54
CA GLY A 129 2.04 3.06 17.69
C GLY A 129 3.18 2.17 17.18
N ALA A 130 3.13 0.90 17.57
CA ALA A 130 4.04 -0.09 17.02
C ALA A 130 3.64 -0.40 15.56
N PRO A 131 4.61 -0.55 14.65
CA PRO A 131 4.32 -1.06 13.31
C PRO A 131 3.59 -2.40 13.38
N LEU A 132 2.75 -2.68 12.39
CA LEU A 132 2.13 -4.00 12.21
C LEU A 132 3.20 -5.09 12.22
N ARG A 133 2.86 -6.23 12.82
CA ARG A 133 3.74 -7.39 12.84
C ARG A 133 3.91 -7.92 11.43
N MET A 134 5.10 -8.40 11.09
CA MET A 134 5.36 -8.96 9.75
C MET A 134 4.42 -10.12 9.41
N GLU A 135 4.08 -10.97 10.38
CA GLU A 135 3.14 -12.08 10.20
C GLU A 135 1.73 -11.60 9.81
N ASP A 136 1.29 -10.49 10.39
CA ASP A 136 0.00 -9.85 10.07
C ASP A 136 0.03 -9.22 8.67
N ALA A 137 1.13 -8.54 8.33
CA ALA A 137 1.34 -7.97 7.01
C ALA A 137 1.42 -9.04 5.90
N GLU A 138 2.09 -10.17 6.15
CA GLU A 138 2.14 -11.32 5.25
C GLU A 138 0.76 -11.96 5.06
N CYS A 139 -0.04 -12.01 6.13
CA CYS A 139 -1.43 -12.43 6.01
C CYS A 139 -2.18 -11.51 5.04
N ILE A 140 -2.13 -10.19 5.25
CA ILE A 140 -2.86 -9.22 4.41
C ILE A 140 -2.38 -9.32 2.95
N ALA A 141 -1.07 -9.35 2.73
CA ALA A 141 -0.46 -9.47 1.40
C ALA A 141 -0.87 -10.74 0.64
N SER A 142 -1.15 -11.84 1.33
CA SER A 142 -1.55 -13.12 0.72
C SER A 142 -3.06 -13.39 0.75
N GLY A 143 -3.78 -12.73 1.65
CA GLY A 143 -5.21 -12.92 1.89
C GLY A 143 -6.10 -12.10 0.96
N LEU A 144 -5.64 -10.93 0.53
CA LEU A 144 -6.32 -10.12 -0.48
C LEU A 144 -6.01 -10.63 -1.89
N ASP A 145 -7.01 -10.59 -2.76
CA ASP A 145 -6.85 -10.98 -4.15
C ASP A 145 -6.15 -9.89 -4.99
N ARG A 146 -5.78 -10.25 -6.22
CA ARG A 146 -5.08 -9.33 -7.13
C ARG A 146 -5.93 -8.11 -7.47
N GLU A 147 -7.25 -8.25 -7.61
CA GLU A 147 -8.13 -7.13 -7.97
C GLU A 147 -8.20 -6.11 -6.83
N GLN A 148 -8.30 -6.59 -5.59
CA GLN A 148 -8.25 -5.76 -4.38
C GLN A 148 -6.92 -5.00 -4.27
N TRP A 149 -5.80 -5.70 -4.48
CA TRP A 149 -4.48 -5.08 -4.50
C TRP A 149 -4.30 -4.09 -5.65
N TYR A 150 -4.83 -4.41 -6.83
CA TYR A 150 -4.79 -3.54 -8.00
C TYR A 150 -5.53 -2.24 -7.73
N LEU A 151 -6.75 -2.31 -7.19
CA LEU A 151 -7.53 -1.13 -6.82
C LEU A 151 -6.77 -0.27 -5.80
N PHE A 152 -6.18 -0.90 -4.77
CA PHE A 152 -5.34 -0.20 -3.79
C PHE A 152 -4.18 0.54 -4.44
N VAL A 153 -3.37 -0.13 -5.27
CA VAL A 153 -2.24 0.52 -5.96
C VAL A 153 -2.72 1.63 -6.88
N THR A 154 -3.79 1.42 -7.65
CA THR A 154 -4.28 2.47 -8.57
C THR A 154 -4.86 3.68 -7.84
N SER A 155 -5.37 3.51 -6.62
CA SER A 155 -5.86 4.63 -5.81
C SER A 155 -4.77 5.66 -5.49
N SER A 156 -3.49 5.27 -5.52
CA SER A 156 -2.37 6.21 -5.31
C SER A 156 -2.19 7.19 -6.47
N PHE A 157 -2.78 6.93 -7.65
CA PHE A 157 -2.75 7.85 -8.78
C PHE A 157 -3.84 8.92 -8.73
N GLU A 158 -4.85 8.75 -7.87
CA GLU A 158 -5.98 9.68 -7.80
C GLU A 158 -5.63 10.92 -6.97
N THR A 159 -5.90 12.12 -7.51
CA THR A 159 -5.59 13.40 -6.84
C THR A 159 -6.65 13.87 -5.86
N GLU A 160 -7.86 13.31 -5.95
CA GLU A 160 -8.93 13.57 -4.99
C GLU A 160 -8.81 12.50 -3.90
N SER A 161 -8.93 12.93 -2.63
CA SER A 161 -8.79 12.06 -1.46
C SER A 161 -9.51 10.73 -1.67
N SER A 162 -8.78 9.62 -1.49
CA SER A 162 -9.29 8.24 -1.51
C SER A 162 -10.76 8.20 -1.11
N ASP A 163 -11.63 7.65 -1.96
CA ASP A 163 -13.04 7.46 -1.64
C ASP A 163 -13.13 6.78 -0.27
N GLU A 164 -13.74 7.43 0.72
CA GLU A 164 -13.88 6.87 2.07
C GLU A 164 -14.58 5.51 2.03
N ALA A 165 -15.44 5.29 1.02
CA ALA A 165 -16.03 3.98 0.74
C ALA A 165 -14.98 2.94 0.32
N PHE A 166 -14.01 3.31 -0.52
CA PHE A 166 -12.93 2.42 -0.91
C PHE A 166 -12.06 2.03 0.29
N GLY A 167 -11.69 3.01 1.14
CA GLY A 167 -10.92 2.74 2.36
C GLY A 167 -11.64 1.77 3.30
N ALA A 168 -12.95 1.95 3.49
CA ALA A 168 -13.77 1.07 4.32
C ALA A 168 -13.91 -0.34 3.71
N GLU A 169 -14.10 -0.45 2.39
CA GLU A 169 -14.17 -1.74 1.69
C GLU A 169 -12.84 -2.50 1.77
N PHE A 170 -11.71 -1.80 1.57
CA PHE A 170 -10.38 -2.40 1.67
C PHE A 170 -10.08 -2.87 3.10
N PHE A 171 -10.42 -2.06 4.11
CA PHE A 171 -10.30 -2.46 5.51
C PHE A 171 -11.20 -3.64 5.87
N SER A 172 -12.43 -3.67 5.34
CA SER A 172 -13.34 -4.81 5.51
C SER A 172 -12.74 -6.09 4.96
N ALA A 173 -12.16 -6.02 3.77
CA ALA A 173 -11.48 -7.15 3.15
C ALA A 173 -10.29 -7.65 3.99
N ILE A 174 -9.52 -6.73 4.59
CA ILE A 174 -8.43 -7.08 5.52
C ILE A 174 -8.96 -7.87 6.72
N LEU A 175 -10.03 -7.39 7.37
CA LEU A 175 -10.57 -8.05 8.56
C LEU A 175 -11.19 -9.43 8.23
N GLU A 176 -11.82 -9.56 7.06
CA GLU A 176 -12.35 -10.86 6.61
C GLU A 176 -11.23 -11.86 6.29
N ALA A 177 -10.18 -11.42 5.60
CA ALA A 177 -9.07 -12.28 5.22
C ALA A 177 -8.14 -12.61 6.41
N CYS A 178 -7.92 -11.64 7.29
CA CYS A 178 -6.92 -11.66 8.35
C CYS A 178 -7.49 -11.15 9.68
N PRO A 179 -8.47 -11.85 10.28
CA PRO A 179 -9.10 -11.42 11.53
C PRO A 179 -8.10 -11.35 12.70
N GLN A 180 -6.98 -12.08 12.62
CA GLN A 180 -5.91 -12.04 13.61
C GLN A 180 -5.22 -10.68 13.71
N VAL A 181 -5.25 -9.86 12.66
CA VAL A 181 -4.73 -8.48 12.69
C VAL A 181 -5.46 -7.71 13.80
N LEU A 182 -6.79 -7.76 13.81
CA LEU A 182 -7.61 -7.09 14.84
C LEU A 182 -7.34 -7.65 16.23
N VAL A 183 -7.23 -8.97 16.37
CA VAL A 183 -6.92 -9.61 17.66
C VAL A 183 -5.56 -9.15 18.19
N ASN A 184 -4.53 -9.15 17.34
CA ASN A 184 -3.19 -8.72 17.70
C ASN A 184 -3.14 -7.24 18.08
N THR A 185 -3.81 -6.38 17.32
CA THR A 185 -3.95 -4.95 17.66
C THR A 185 -4.65 -4.77 19.01
N ILE A 186 -5.76 -5.46 19.25
CA ILE A 186 -6.47 -5.40 20.55
C ILE A 186 -5.56 -5.85 21.71
N MET A 187 -4.79 -6.92 21.52
CA MET A 187 -3.83 -7.38 22.53
C MET A 187 -2.73 -6.35 22.79
N ASP A 188 -2.15 -5.78 21.73
CA ASP A 188 -1.01 -4.87 21.83
C ASP A 188 -1.41 -3.51 22.40
N ASP A 189 -2.56 -2.97 21.99
CA ASP A 189 -3.02 -1.65 22.40
C ASP A 189 -3.70 -1.65 23.78
N LEU A 190 -4.47 -2.70 24.09
CA LEU A 190 -5.24 -2.76 25.34
C LEU A 190 -4.61 -3.67 26.40
N GLY A 191 -3.51 -4.35 26.07
CA GLY A 191 -2.80 -5.24 27.00
C GLY A 191 -3.61 -6.46 27.43
N LEU A 192 -4.59 -6.87 26.62
CA LEU A 192 -5.51 -7.97 26.91
C LEU A 192 -4.86 -9.33 26.62
N ASP A 193 -5.37 -10.37 27.28
CA ASP A 193 -5.00 -11.73 26.93
C ASP A 193 -5.67 -12.19 25.62
N GLN A 194 -5.17 -13.29 25.07
CA GLN A 194 -5.65 -13.82 23.80
C GLN A 194 -7.14 -14.18 23.81
N GLU A 195 -7.65 -14.75 24.91
CA GLU A 195 -9.05 -15.19 25.00
C GLU A 195 -9.99 -13.97 25.03
N GLN A 196 -9.61 -12.92 25.75
CA GLN A 196 -10.33 -11.65 25.78
C GLN A 196 -10.29 -10.95 24.41
N ALA A 197 -9.13 -10.91 23.76
CA ALA A 197 -8.96 -10.23 22.48
C ALA A 197 -9.70 -10.94 21.33
N GLU A 198 -9.68 -12.28 21.30
CA GLU A 198 -10.46 -13.07 20.34
C GLU A 198 -11.97 -12.81 20.52
N CYS A 199 -12.45 -12.84 21.76
CA CYS A 199 -13.85 -12.56 22.06
C CYS A 199 -14.26 -11.14 21.64
N LEU A 200 -13.40 -10.14 21.88
CA LEU A 200 -13.64 -8.77 21.46
C LEU A 200 -13.63 -8.62 19.95
N GLY A 201 -12.66 -9.22 19.25
CA GLY A 201 -12.60 -9.19 17.79
C GLY A 201 -13.86 -9.78 17.14
N GLU A 202 -14.38 -10.88 17.69
CA GLU A 202 -15.66 -11.46 17.24
C GLU A 202 -16.87 -10.58 17.60
N SER A 203 -16.88 -9.97 18.79
CA SER A 203 -18.03 -9.18 19.24
C SER A 203 -18.11 -7.79 18.61
N LEU A 204 -16.97 -7.24 18.20
CA LEU A 204 -16.85 -5.87 17.70
C LEU A 204 -16.62 -5.79 16.20
N SER A 205 -16.44 -6.90 15.49
CA SER A 205 -16.07 -6.86 14.06
C SER A 205 -17.09 -6.05 13.25
N ASP A 206 -18.39 -6.32 13.37
CA ASP A 206 -19.44 -5.55 12.68
C ASP A 206 -19.47 -4.07 13.14
N THR A 207 -19.35 -3.82 14.45
CA THR A 207 -19.35 -2.48 15.05
C THR A 207 -18.15 -1.64 14.60
N LEU A 208 -16.98 -2.25 14.46
CA LEU A 208 -15.75 -1.60 13.99
C LEU A 208 -15.82 -1.32 12.49
N LEU A 209 -16.35 -2.26 11.70
CA LEU A 209 -16.60 -2.03 10.27
C LEU A 209 -17.54 -0.84 10.05
N ASP A 210 -18.61 -0.75 10.83
CA ASP A 210 -19.53 0.39 10.80
C ASP A 210 -18.84 1.70 11.22
N LEU A 211 -17.98 1.66 12.25
CA LEU A 211 -17.21 2.82 12.72
C LEU A 211 -16.22 3.32 11.63
N PHE A 212 -15.47 2.42 11.01
CA PHE A 212 -14.53 2.75 9.93
C PHE A 212 -15.26 3.27 8.69
N ALA A 213 -16.43 2.73 8.35
CA ALA A 213 -17.27 3.22 7.25
C ALA A 213 -17.85 4.62 7.51
N THR A 214 -17.90 5.09 8.75
CA THR A 214 -18.32 6.46 9.10
C THR A 214 -17.21 7.53 9.03
N GLY A 215 -15.98 7.13 8.70
CA GLY A 215 -14.90 8.01 8.22
C GLY A 215 -14.10 8.75 9.32
N PRO A 216 -12.83 9.11 9.03
CA PRO A 216 -11.94 9.84 9.96
C PRO A 216 -12.32 11.32 10.13
N GLY A 217 -13.32 11.82 9.38
CA GLY A 217 -13.94 13.14 9.57
C GLY A 217 -15.19 13.14 10.47
N GLY A 218 -15.72 11.98 10.86
CA GLY A 218 -16.80 11.84 11.85
C GLY A 218 -16.31 11.74 13.30
N LEU A 219 -15.00 11.58 13.50
CA LEU A 219 -14.34 11.44 14.79
C LEU A 219 -13.59 12.70 15.23
N GLU A 220 -13.59 13.76 14.40
CA GLU A 220 -13.16 15.10 14.83
C GLU A 220 -14.22 15.68 15.76
N ASP A 221 -13.98 15.52 17.07
CA ASP A 221 -14.76 16.05 18.19
C ASP A 221 -16.24 15.61 18.23
N SER A 222 -16.49 14.53 18.99
CA SER A 222 -17.76 14.21 19.70
C SER A 222 -18.94 13.53 18.98
N ASP A 223 -18.77 13.05 17.75
CA ASP A 223 -19.86 12.39 16.99
C ASP A 223 -19.77 10.86 16.89
N VAL A 224 -19.01 10.16 17.76
CA VAL A 224 -19.20 8.71 17.94
C VAL A 224 -20.60 8.48 18.53
N PRO A 225 -21.52 7.78 17.84
CA PRO A 225 -22.85 7.51 18.36
C PRO A 225 -22.76 6.85 19.75
N PRO A 226 -23.52 7.34 20.75
CA PRO A 226 -23.53 6.75 22.10
C PRO A 226 -23.85 5.25 22.11
N GLU A 227 -24.59 4.79 21.11
CA GLU A 227 -24.97 3.39 20.90
C GLU A 227 -23.72 2.52 20.61
N LEU A 228 -22.74 3.03 19.86
CA LEU A 228 -21.48 2.32 19.61
C LEU A 228 -20.63 2.18 20.88
N PHE A 229 -20.66 3.18 21.77
CA PHE A 229 -20.01 3.06 23.08
C PHE A 229 -20.72 2.04 23.98
N GLU A 230 -22.06 1.97 23.95
CA GLU A 230 -22.81 0.97 24.70
C GLU A 230 -22.51 -0.45 24.21
N ASP A 231 -22.45 -0.65 22.89
CA ASP A 231 -22.06 -1.93 22.29
C ASP A 231 -20.62 -2.30 22.63
N LEU A 232 -19.70 -1.32 22.57
CA LEU A 232 -18.31 -1.48 22.97
C LEU A 232 -18.19 -1.92 24.44
N PHE A 233 -18.80 -1.18 25.37
CA PHE A 233 -18.78 -1.55 26.81
C PHE A 233 -19.46 -2.90 27.08
N THR A 234 -20.53 -3.21 26.36
CA THR A 234 -21.21 -4.50 26.47
C THR A 234 -20.32 -5.63 26.01
N ALA A 235 -19.58 -5.46 24.91
CA ALA A 235 -18.60 -6.42 24.43
C ALA A 235 -17.44 -6.60 25.43
N PHE A 236 -16.86 -5.51 25.94
CA PHE A 236 -15.81 -5.58 26.97
C PHE A 236 -16.24 -6.36 28.21
N ILE A 237 -17.41 -6.04 28.77
CA ILE A 237 -17.94 -6.75 29.94
C ILE A 237 -18.28 -8.20 29.59
N GLY A 238 -18.87 -8.44 28.41
CA GLY A 238 -19.24 -9.77 27.92
C GLY A 238 -18.05 -10.70 27.73
N CYS A 239 -16.91 -10.13 27.29
CA CYS A 239 -15.64 -10.83 27.10
C CYS A 239 -14.79 -10.89 28.38
N GLY A 240 -15.33 -10.42 29.52
CA GLY A 240 -14.64 -10.53 30.81
C GLY A 240 -13.43 -9.61 30.94
N VAL A 241 -13.39 -8.51 30.19
CA VAL A 241 -12.36 -7.48 30.33
C VAL A 241 -12.65 -6.65 31.58
N ASP A 242 -11.65 -6.51 32.42
CA ASP A 242 -11.72 -5.60 33.56
C ASP A 242 -11.47 -4.19 33.04
N LEU A 243 -12.52 -3.35 33.04
CA LEU A 243 -12.43 -1.98 32.54
C LEU A 243 -11.39 -1.12 33.29
N SER A 244 -10.94 -1.54 34.48
CA SER A 244 -9.83 -0.88 35.18
C SER A 244 -8.45 -1.15 34.56
N GLN A 245 -8.35 -2.10 33.63
CA GLN A 245 -7.15 -2.37 32.83
C GLN A 245 -7.02 -1.42 31.63
N LEU A 246 -8.09 -0.70 31.28
CA LEU A 246 -8.16 0.23 30.15
C LEU A 246 -7.87 1.69 30.56
N GLU A 247 -7.54 1.96 31.83
CA GLU A 247 -7.18 3.29 32.39
C GLU A 247 -5.68 3.63 32.27
#